data_AF-A0A327SVP7-F1
#
_entry.id   AF-A0A327SVP7-F1
#
_cell.length_a   1.000
_cell.length_b   1.000
_cell.length_c   1.000
_cell.angle_alpha   90.00
_cell.angle_beta   90.00
_cell.angle_gamma   90.00
#
_symmetry.space_group_name_H-M   'P 1'
#
loop_
_entity.id
_entity.type
_entity.pdbx_description
1 polymer ?
#
loop_
_entity_poly.entity_id
_entity_poly.type
_entity_poly.pdbx_seq_one_letter_code
_entity_poly.pdbx_strand_id
1 'polypeptide(L)'
;MYENTIFLKGNHEAEMITYMLSGHNKYWTDQGGYQTLENFKSNQSDLNKAVGWLQDMPLTFGNKSIMVTHAGISATEAPFEESNFDGVLWNRLPLKNIDKIQIHGHTPLKARKPEFNEDSQSWNIDTGAAYGYGLTALRLSASGKLIEIVHIETDQRDLQL
;
A
#
# COMPACT_ATOMS: atom_id res chain seq x y z
N MET A 1 -3.53 -5.05 18.63
CA MET A 1 -2.49 -5.43 17.66
C MET A 1 -2.68 -6.89 17.33
N TYR A 2 -2.70 -7.25 16.05
CA TYR A 2 -2.75 -8.65 15.64
C TYR A 2 -1.33 -9.21 15.72
N GLU A 3 -1.12 -10.24 16.56
CA GLU A 3 0.19 -10.90 16.63
C GLU A 3 0.60 -11.35 15.22
N ASN A 4 1.85 -11.08 14.85
CA ASN A 4 2.42 -11.41 13.53
C ASN A 4 1.83 -10.65 12.33
N THR A 5 1.25 -9.46 12.54
CA THR A 5 0.80 -8.59 11.44
C THR A 5 1.51 -7.25 11.47
N ILE A 6 2.00 -6.81 10.30
CA ILE A 6 2.56 -5.47 10.09
C ILE A 6 1.72 -4.78 9.03
N PHE A 7 1.26 -3.56 9.35
CA PHE A 7 0.58 -2.68 8.40
C PHE A 7 1.59 -1.65 7.92
N LEU A 8 1.76 -1.49 6.61
CA LEU A 8 2.65 -0.49 6.04
C LEU A 8 1.89 0.79 5.74
N LYS A 9 2.51 1.93 6.01
CA LYS A 9 1.98 3.24 5.63
C LYS A 9 1.97 3.37 4.10
N GLY A 10 0.81 3.65 3.53
CA GLY A 10 0.66 4.02 2.12
C GLY A 10 0.52 5.53 1.94
N ASN A 11 0.44 5.98 0.69
CA ASN A 11 0.24 7.40 0.40
C ASN A 11 -1.11 7.92 0.91
N HIS A 12 -2.19 7.13 0.87
CA HIS A 12 -3.49 7.55 1.36
C HIS A 12 -3.50 7.77 2.88
N GLU A 13 -2.75 6.97 3.65
CA GLU A 13 -2.55 7.22 5.08
C GLU A 13 -1.74 8.49 5.33
N ALA A 14 -0.65 8.70 4.58
CA ALA A 14 0.16 9.92 4.69
C ALA A 14 -0.64 11.19 4.35
N GLU A 15 -1.49 11.11 3.33
CA GLU A 15 -2.39 12.18 2.93
C GLU A 15 -3.48 12.47 3.98
N MET A 16 -4.06 11.43 4.57
CA MET A 16 -5.02 11.54 5.67
C MET A 16 -4.41 12.21 6.90
N ILE A 17 -3.19 11.81 7.29
CA ILE A 17 -2.44 12.45 8.38
C ILE A 17 -2.25 13.94 8.06
N THR A 18 -1.82 14.25 6.84
CA THR A 18 -1.63 15.65 6.40
C THR A 18 -2.93 16.45 6.48
N TYR A 19 -4.04 15.89 5.98
CA TYR A 19 -5.36 16.52 6.05
C TYR A 19 -5.74 16.84 7.50
N MET A 20 -5.54 15.88 8.40
CA MET A 20 -5.93 16.01 9.81
C MET A 20 -5.07 17.01 10.59
N LEU A 21 -3.79 17.18 10.22
CA LEU A 21 -2.90 18.15 10.84
C LEU A 21 -3.06 19.58 10.28
N SER A 22 -3.31 19.71 8.97
CA SER A 22 -3.35 21.00 8.27
C SER A 22 -4.76 21.55 8.05
N GLY A 23 -5.78 20.71 8.20
CA GLY A 23 -7.17 21.02 7.87
C GLY A 23 -7.48 21.00 6.36
N HIS A 24 -6.50 20.74 5.49
CA HIS A 24 -6.71 20.72 4.04
C HIS A 24 -5.75 19.79 3.29
N ASN A 25 -6.30 18.94 2.43
CA ASN A 25 -5.56 18.20 1.41
C ASN A 25 -6.52 17.84 0.28
N LYS A 26 -6.50 18.62 -0.81
CA LYS A 26 -7.43 18.42 -1.92
C LYS A 26 -7.24 17.06 -2.61
N TYR A 27 -6.00 16.62 -2.79
CA TYR A 27 -5.68 15.34 -3.43
C TYR A 27 -6.32 14.19 -2.68
N TRP A 28 -6.19 14.19 -1.35
CA TRP A 28 -6.81 13.19 -0.49
C TRP A 28 -8.33 13.18 -0.62
N THR A 29 -8.96 14.36 -0.53
CA THR A 29 -10.42 14.46 -0.56
C THR A 29 -11.00 14.04 -1.90
N ASP A 30 -10.31 14.33 -3.02
CA ASP A 30 -10.71 13.91 -4.36
C ASP A 30 -10.56 12.39 -4.57
N GLN A 31 -9.72 11.72 -3.78
CA GLN A 31 -9.42 10.29 -3.89
C GLN A 31 -10.09 9.45 -2.78
N GLY A 32 -11.29 9.84 -2.35
CA GLY A 32 -12.09 9.08 -1.38
C GLY A 32 -11.93 9.52 0.08
N GLY A 33 -11.20 10.60 0.35
CA GLY A 33 -11.05 11.16 1.70
C GLY A 33 -12.39 11.56 2.34
N TYR A 34 -13.32 12.16 1.56
CA TYR A 34 -14.65 12.51 2.10
C TYR A 34 -15.46 11.29 2.52
N GLN A 35 -15.44 10.23 1.71
CA GLN A 35 -16.10 8.97 2.04
C GLN A 35 -15.48 8.34 3.29
N THR A 36 -14.16 8.42 3.44
CA THR A 36 -13.46 7.97 4.65
C THR A 36 -13.98 8.71 5.88
N LEU A 37 -14.06 10.05 5.84
CA LEU A 37 -14.59 10.85 6.95
C LEU A 37 -16.05 10.51 7.29
N GLU A 38 -16.89 10.33 6.26
CA GLU A 38 -18.28 9.93 6.44
C GLU A 38 -18.39 8.55 7.10
N ASN A 39 -17.58 7.58 6.67
CA ASN A 39 -17.53 6.25 7.28
C ASN A 39 -17.11 6.30 8.75
N PHE A 40 -16.11 7.10 9.11
CA PHE A 40 -15.74 7.31 10.52
C PHE A 40 -16.90 7.87 11.34
N LYS A 41 -17.60 8.87 10.81
CA LYS A 41 -18.76 9.48 11.47
C LYS A 41 -19.91 8.49 11.65
N SER A 42 -20.29 7.78 10.58
CA SER A 42 -21.40 6.83 10.58
C SER A 42 -21.15 5.64 11.51
N ASN A 43 -19.90 5.18 11.61
CA ASN A 43 -19.50 4.10 12.52
C ASN A 43 -19.17 4.58 13.94
N GLN A 44 -19.24 5.89 14.23
CA GLN A 44 -18.85 6.47 15.51
C GLN A 44 -17.41 6.11 15.92
N SER A 45 -16.53 5.99 14.93
CA SER A 45 -15.12 5.63 15.12
C SER A 45 -14.30 6.86 15.49
N ASP A 46 -13.31 6.69 16.38
CA ASP A 46 -12.40 7.77 16.79
C ASP A 46 -11.35 8.03 15.70
N LEU A 47 -11.57 9.10 14.95
CA LEU A 47 -10.70 9.54 13.87
C LEU A 47 -9.30 9.94 14.37
N ASN A 48 -9.19 10.59 15.53
CA ASN A 48 -7.90 11.04 16.07
C ASN A 48 -7.07 9.84 16.53
N LYS A 49 -7.72 8.85 17.16
CA LYS A 49 -7.07 7.59 17.52
C LYS A 49 -6.57 6.84 16.29
N ALA A 50 -7.35 6.80 15.21
CA ALA A 50 -6.91 6.20 13.96
C ALA A 50 -5.70 6.92 13.38
N VAL A 51 -5.73 8.25 13.27
CA VAL A 51 -4.60 9.06 12.78
C VAL A 51 -3.33 8.81 13.59
N GLY A 52 -3.42 8.79 14.92
CA GLY A 52 -2.28 8.46 15.78
C GLY A 52 -1.67 7.09 15.46
N TRP A 53 -2.51 6.08 15.23
CA TRP A 53 -2.04 4.76 14.80
C TRP A 53 -1.40 4.76 13.40
N LEU A 54 -1.96 5.52 12.45
CA LEU A 54 -1.40 5.66 11.10
C LEU A 54 -0.02 6.33 11.12
N GLN A 55 0.21 7.29 12.02
CA GLN A 55 1.51 7.97 12.16
C GLN A 55 2.62 7.00 12.53
N ASP A 56 2.31 6.00 13.37
CA ASP A 56 3.25 4.98 13.86
C ASP A 56 3.52 3.84 12.86
N MET A 57 2.82 3.80 11.72
CA MET A 57 2.98 2.72 10.74
C MET A 57 4.35 2.82 10.04
N PRO A 58 5.11 1.72 9.95
CA PRO A 58 6.38 1.70 9.24
C PRO A 58 6.19 1.85 7.73
N LEU A 59 7.19 2.41 7.05
CA LEU A 59 7.22 2.51 5.58
C LEU A 59 7.59 1.19 4.90
N THR A 60 8.18 0.26 5.65
CA THR A 60 8.71 -0.97 5.10
C THR A 60 8.71 -2.11 6.11
N PHE A 61 8.69 -3.33 5.58
CA PHE A 61 8.90 -4.58 6.30
C PHE A 61 9.73 -5.51 5.41
N GLY A 62 10.53 -6.39 6.01
CA GLY A 62 11.28 -7.35 5.22
C GLY A 62 12.37 -8.06 5.98
N ASN A 63 13.21 -8.77 5.24
CA ASN A 63 14.36 -9.50 5.76
C ASN A 63 15.55 -9.39 4.78
N LYS A 64 16.49 -10.34 4.84
CA LYS A 64 17.66 -10.36 3.95
C LYS A 64 17.32 -10.61 2.48
N SER A 65 16.22 -11.29 2.19
CA SER A 65 15.81 -11.72 0.85
C SER A 65 14.55 -11.03 0.32
N ILE A 66 13.75 -10.42 1.20
CA ILE A 66 12.47 -9.80 0.86
C ILE A 66 12.45 -8.35 1.34
N MET A 67 11.86 -7.48 0.54
CA MET A 67 11.55 -6.10 0.89
C MET A 67 10.09 -5.80 0.52
N VAL A 68 9.31 -5.30 1.47
CA VAL A 68 7.91 -4.90 1.25
C VAL A 68 7.80 -3.40 1.47
N THR A 69 7.25 -2.70 0.50
CA THR A 69 6.95 -1.25 0.55
C THR A 69 5.65 -0.98 -0.17
N HIS A 70 5.06 0.20 0.01
CA HIS A 70 3.80 0.52 -0.67
C HIS A 70 3.96 0.66 -2.19
N ALA A 71 4.93 1.45 -2.66
CA ALA A 71 5.11 1.81 -4.07
C ALA A 71 6.39 1.25 -4.73
N GLY A 72 7.12 0.37 -4.05
CA GLY A 72 8.41 -0.15 -4.53
C GLY A 72 9.57 0.82 -4.35
N ILE A 73 10.80 0.40 -4.66
CA ILE A 73 12.01 1.23 -4.55
C ILE A 73 12.57 1.51 -5.96
N SER A 74 12.63 2.79 -6.31
CA SER A 74 13.22 3.29 -7.56
C SER A 74 14.72 3.60 -7.41
N ALA A 75 15.30 4.18 -8.46
CA ALA A 75 16.66 4.71 -8.44
C ALA A 75 16.81 6.06 -7.70
N THR A 76 15.74 6.59 -7.09
CA THR A 76 15.81 7.86 -6.35
C THR A 76 16.78 7.80 -5.17
N GLU A 77 17.30 8.97 -4.81
CA GLU A 77 18.02 9.20 -3.57
C GLU A 77 17.05 9.27 -2.40
N ALA A 78 17.44 8.75 -1.24
CA ALA A 78 16.62 8.76 -0.02
C ALA A 78 15.17 8.25 -0.24
N PRO A 79 14.98 6.99 -0.69
CA PRO A 79 13.67 6.46 -1.05
C PRO A 79 12.70 6.32 0.13
N PHE A 80 13.19 6.40 1.38
CA PHE A 80 12.40 6.27 2.60
C PHE A 80 12.02 7.61 3.24
N GLU A 81 12.34 8.74 2.60
CA GLU A 81 11.82 10.04 3.04
C GLU A 81 10.36 10.18 2.59
N GLU A 82 9.44 10.40 3.53
CA GLU A 82 7.98 10.44 3.23
C GLU A 82 7.61 11.56 2.25
N SER A 83 8.40 12.64 2.21
CA SER A 83 8.23 13.76 1.27
C SER A 83 8.79 13.50 -0.13
N ASN A 84 9.48 12.37 -0.36
CA ASN A 84 10.04 12.04 -1.66
C ASN A 84 8.97 11.42 -2.57
N PHE A 85 8.57 12.14 -3.62
CA PHE A 85 7.58 11.69 -4.59
C PHE A 85 8.03 10.51 -5.46
N ASP A 86 9.33 10.26 -5.55
CA ASP A 86 9.88 9.06 -6.19
C ASP A 86 10.20 7.95 -5.17
N GLY A 87 9.84 8.18 -3.90
CA GLY A 87 10.08 7.29 -2.76
C GLY A 87 8.95 6.29 -2.53
N VAL A 88 9.11 5.47 -1.48
CA VAL A 88 8.32 4.25 -1.24
C VAL A 88 6.83 4.45 -1.00
N LEU A 89 6.37 5.68 -0.76
CA LEU A 89 4.95 6.02 -0.66
C LEU A 89 4.33 6.36 -2.02
N TRP A 90 5.09 6.95 -2.94
CA TRP A 90 4.54 7.69 -4.08
C TRP A 90 5.05 7.23 -5.44
N ASN A 91 6.12 6.42 -5.44
CA ASN A 91 6.89 6.12 -6.62
C ASN A 91 6.03 5.60 -7.78
N ARG A 92 6.22 6.21 -8.96
CA ARG A 92 5.71 5.75 -10.25
C ARG A 92 6.81 5.51 -11.28
N LEU A 93 8.08 5.66 -10.91
CA LEU A 93 9.22 5.36 -11.77
C LEU A 93 9.51 3.85 -11.79
N PRO A 94 10.25 3.35 -12.81
CA PRO A 94 10.72 1.98 -12.82
C PRO A 94 11.47 1.61 -11.53
N LEU A 95 11.17 0.43 -10.99
CA LEU A 95 11.85 -0.09 -9.81
C LEU A 95 13.26 -0.53 -10.19
N LYS A 96 14.21 -0.32 -9.28
CA LYS A 96 15.57 -0.86 -9.43
C LYS A 96 15.64 -2.25 -8.82
N ASN A 97 16.54 -3.10 -9.31
CA ASN A 97 16.90 -4.31 -8.58
C ASN A 97 17.69 -3.90 -7.32
N ILE A 98 17.29 -4.43 -6.16
CA ILE A 98 17.92 -4.15 -4.86
C ILE A 98 18.53 -5.41 -4.22
N ASP A 99 18.79 -6.43 -5.04
CA ASP A 99 19.27 -7.75 -4.62
C ASP A 99 18.33 -8.47 -3.62
N LYS A 100 17.03 -8.15 -3.71
CA LYS A 100 15.93 -8.76 -2.93
C LYS A 100 14.68 -8.87 -3.78
N ILE A 101 13.78 -9.78 -3.40
CA ILE A 101 12.41 -9.79 -3.93
C ILE A 101 11.65 -8.61 -3.33
N GLN A 102 11.25 -7.67 -4.17
CA GLN A 102 10.43 -6.53 -3.80
C GLN A 102 8.95 -6.91 -3.91
N ILE A 103 8.14 -6.61 -2.89
CA ILE A 103 6.68 -6.74 -2.94
C ILE A 103 6.09 -5.35 -2.74
N HIS A 104 5.23 -4.94 -3.66
CA HIS A 104 4.61 -3.62 -3.63
C HIS A 104 3.19 -3.65 -4.18
N GLY A 105 2.49 -2.53 -4.02
CA GLY A 105 1.20 -2.25 -4.62
C GLY A 105 1.22 -0.87 -5.28
N HIS A 106 0.32 0.01 -4.81
CA HIS A 106 0.18 1.42 -5.19
C HIS A 106 -0.31 1.69 -6.62
N THR A 107 0.09 0.87 -7.60
CA THR A 107 -0.36 0.94 -8.99
C THR A 107 -1.32 -0.20 -9.28
N PRO A 108 -2.64 0.03 -9.25
CA PRO A 108 -3.61 -1.01 -9.52
C PRO A 108 -3.42 -1.59 -10.92
N LEU A 109 -3.16 -2.89 -10.99
CA LEU A 109 -3.01 -3.63 -12.25
C LEU A 109 -4.34 -3.72 -13.01
N LYS A 110 -5.47 -3.62 -12.31
CA LYS A 110 -6.82 -3.82 -12.86
C LYS A 110 -6.92 -5.17 -13.59
N ALA A 111 -6.37 -6.20 -12.95
CA ALA A 111 -6.25 -7.54 -13.46
C ALA A 111 -6.45 -8.53 -12.31
N ARG A 112 -6.90 -9.75 -12.61
CA ARG A 112 -7.16 -10.80 -11.60
C ARG A 112 -5.91 -11.59 -11.19
N LYS A 113 -4.72 -11.04 -11.42
CA LYS A 113 -3.44 -11.68 -11.08
C LYS A 113 -2.37 -10.63 -10.77
N PRO A 114 -1.44 -10.93 -9.86
CA PRO A 114 -0.28 -10.08 -9.63
C PRO A 114 0.69 -10.15 -10.82
N GLU A 115 1.57 -9.16 -10.92
CA GLU A 115 2.58 -9.07 -11.97
C GLU A 115 3.98 -9.17 -11.37
N PHE A 116 4.86 -9.96 -12.00
CA PHE A 116 6.28 -10.05 -11.66
C PHE A 116 7.12 -9.37 -12.72
N ASN A 117 8.05 -8.52 -12.31
CA ASN A 117 9.05 -7.89 -13.16
C ASN A 117 10.42 -8.51 -12.87
N GLU A 118 10.99 -9.17 -13.88
CA GLU A 118 12.26 -9.90 -13.74
C GLU A 118 13.47 -8.96 -13.58
N ASP A 119 13.48 -7.80 -14.24
CA ASP A 119 14.61 -6.86 -14.20
C ASP A 119 14.83 -6.29 -12.79
N SER A 120 13.73 -5.92 -12.14
CA SER A 120 13.73 -5.33 -10.79
C SER A 120 13.53 -6.36 -9.67
N GLN A 121 13.27 -7.62 -10.02
CA GLN A 121 12.92 -8.70 -9.10
C GLN A 121 11.75 -8.29 -8.17
N SER A 122 10.66 -7.79 -8.75
CA SER A 122 9.54 -7.21 -8.01
C SER A 122 8.19 -7.79 -8.35
N TRP A 123 7.32 -7.92 -7.35
CA TRP A 123 5.91 -8.28 -7.49
C TRP A 123 5.02 -7.08 -7.18
N ASN A 124 4.14 -6.73 -8.12
CA ASN A 124 2.99 -5.88 -7.86
C ASN A 124 1.78 -6.75 -7.50
N ILE A 125 1.25 -6.57 -6.28
CA ILE A 125 0.10 -7.32 -5.76
C ILE A 125 -1.18 -6.50 -5.69
N ASP A 126 -1.14 -5.22 -6.07
CA ASP A 126 -2.34 -4.39 -6.16
C ASP A 126 -3.12 -4.77 -7.42
N THR A 127 -3.99 -5.75 -7.28
CA THR A 127 -4.88 -6.21 -8.35
C THR A 127 -6.10 -5.31 -8.55
N GLY A 128 -6.26 -4.23 -7.77
CA GLY A 128 -7.37 -3.29 -7.90
C GLY A 128 -8.66 -3.79 -7.26
N ALA A 129 -8.60 -4.27 -6.02
CA ALA A 129 -9.76 -4.70 -5.24
C ALA A 129 -10.86 -3.62 -5.18
N ALA A 130 -10.46 -2.37 -4.91
CA ALA A 130 -11.36 -1.21 -4.87
C ALA A 130 -12.04 -0.88 -6.22
N TYR A 131 -11.58 -1.46 -7.32
CA TYR A 131 -12.14 -1.30 -8.66
C TYR A 131 -12.90 -2.54 -9.16
N GLY A 132 -13.13 -3.52 -8.29
CA GLY A 132 -13.94 -4.70 -8.62
C GLY A 132 -13.18 -5.88 -9.23
N TYR A 133 -11.85 -5.86 -9.24
CA TYR A 133 -11.05 -6.93 -9.83
C TYR A 133 -10.76 -8.05 -8.84
N GLY A 134 -10.18 -7.72 -7.69
CA GLY A 134 -9.98 -8.66 -6.59
C GLY A 134 -8.81 -8.30 -5.69
N LEU A 135 -8.73 -8.98 -4.55
CA LEU A 135 -7.67 -8.90 -3.56
C LEU A 135 -6.68 -10.06 -3.74
N THR A 136 -5.39 -9.74 -3.72
CA THR A 136 -4.31 -10.72 -3.93
C THR A 136 -3.39 -10.79 -2.74
N ALA A 137 -2.95 -12.02 -2.42
CA ALA A 137 -1.90 -12.29 -1.45
C ALA A 137 -0.85 -13.24 -2.04
N LEU A 138 0.39 -13.06 -1.61
CA LEU A 138 1.50 -13.96 -1.93
C LEU A 138 1.96 -14.69 -0.67
N ARG A 139 2.12 -16.01 -0.76
CA ARG A 139 2.83 -16.81 0.25
C ARG A 139 4.25 -17.05 -0.23
N LEU A 140 5.21 -16.57 0.54
CA LEU A 140 6.64 -16.64 0.23
C LEU A 140 7.37 -17.47 1.30
N SER A 141 8.44 -18.16 0.91
CA SER A 141 9.42 -18.67 1.87
C SER A 141 10.23 -17.51 2.46
N ALA A 142 10.95 -17.76 3.56
CA ALA A 142 11.85 -16.76 4.14
C ALA A 142 12.95 -16.28 3.16
N SER A 143 13.28 -17.09 2.15
CA SER A 143 14.25 -16.76 1.09
C SER A 143 13.65 -16.03 -0.11
N GLY A 144 12.38 -15.63 -0.06
CA GLY A 144 11.69 -14.93 -1.15
C GLY A 144 11.16 -15.85 -2.27
N LYS A 145 11.21 -17.17 -2.12
CA LYS A 145 10.65 -18.09 -3.12
C LYS A 145 9.12 -18.06 -3.04
N LEU A 146 8.46 -17.86 -4.19
CA LEU A 146 7.01 -18.00 -4.30
C LEU A 146 6.55 -19.43 -4.01
N ILE A 147 5.63 -19.56 -3.06
CA ILE A 147 4.98 -20.81 -2.68
C ILE A 147 3.55 -20.85 -3.24
N GLU A 148 2.80 -19.76 -3.12
CA GLU A 148 1.39 -19.71 -3.53
C GLU A 148 0.96 -18.27 -3.83
N ILE A 149 0.05 -18.13 -4.80
CA ILE A 149 -0.70 -16.91 -5.07
C ILE A 149 -2.15 -17.19 -4.70
N VAL A 150 -2.71 -16.39 -3.80
CA VAL A 150 -4.12 -16.43 -3.44
C VAL A 150 -4.79 -15.20 -4.02
N HIS A 151 -5.88 -15.39 -4.76
CA HIS A 151 -6.68 -14.31 -5.33
C HIS A 151 -8.16 -14.53 -5.00
N ILE A 152 -8.82 -13.49 -4.52
CA ILE A 152 -10.25 -13.49 -4.21
C ILE A 152 -10.88 -12.33 -4.99
N GLU A 153 -11.90 -12.63 -5.79
CA GLU A 153 -12.63 -11.59 -6.54
C GLU A 153 -13.33 -10.62 -5.57
N THR A 154 -13.39 -9.35 -5.94
CA THR A 154 -14.06 -8.33 -5.12
C THR A 154 -15.55 -8.67 -5.00
N ASP A 155 -16.08 -8.66 -3.78
CA ASP A 155 -17.50 -8.82 -3.56
C ASP A 155 -18.26 -7.59 -4.06
N GLN A 156 -19.37 -7.79 -4.77
CA GLN A 156 -20.14 -6.66 -5.31
C GLN A 156 -20.69 -5.73 -4.23
N ARG A 157 -20.83 -6.20 -2.98
CA ARG A 157 -21.21 -5.38 -1.84
C ARG A 157 -20.12 -4.37 -1.44
N ASP A 158 -18.84 -4.68 -1.72
CA ASP A 158 -17.71 -3.80 -1.40
C ASP A 158 -17.58 -2.62 -2.37
N LEU A 159 -18.32 -2.65 -3.49
CA LEU A 159 -18.36 -1.58 -4.50
C LEU A 159 -19.55 -0.63 -4.32
N GLN A 160 -20.48 -0.97 -3.42
CA GLN A 160 -21.66 -0.14 -3.14
C GLN A 160 -21.29 0.85 -2.04
N LEU A 161 -20.97 2.07 -2.49
CA LEU A 161 -20.67 3.24 -1.65
C LEU A 161 -21.96 3.92 -1.17
#